data_AF-B3T6I8-F1
#
_entry.id   AF-B3T6I8-F1
#
_cell.length_a   1.000
_cell.length_b   1.000
_cell.length_c   1.000
_cell.angle_alpha   90.00
_cell.angle_beta   90.00
_cell.angle_gamma   90.00
#
_symmetry.space_group_name_H-M   'P 1'
#
loop_
_entity.id
_entity.type
_entity.pdbx_description
1 polymer ?
#
loop_
_entity_poly.entity_id
_entity_poly.type
_entity_poly.pdbx_seq_one_letter_code
_entity_poly.pdbx_strand_id
1 'polypeptide(L)'
;MAIYMMCSSKKGVSASQIERSLGLSYKSTWFLCHRVRQAMTKEPLLSKLGTGGGIVEVDETYIGGNPANNLRKKRVKFQRDKIPVMALIERGGEMRIFPMPDTKFTTMRTIVRLNVDDTAHIVTDGHPAYRKMPPYFASHEWVDHSRREMVRGIIHTNFADSCFSLLKRAILGAHHHVSKQHMSRYLREHEFRWNMRHETDGERTVAAIRGAKGKRLQHVIFPSPGNKGALLPKDTLYTPRRYLRGSLAMRPRRISK
;
A
#
# COMPACT_ATOMS: atom_id res chain seq x y z
N MET A 1 14.29 2.30 21.35
CA MET A 1 13.00 2.78 21.88
C MET A 1 11.96 3.05 20.78
N ALA A 2 12.10 4.08 19.93
CA ALA A 2 11.07 4.45 18.93
C ALA A 2 10.64 3.31 17.99
N ILE A 3 11.60 2.56 17.44
CA ILE A 3 11.33 1.42 16.54
C ILE A 3 10.51 0.37 17.26
N TYR A 4 10.90 0.01 18.49
CA TYR A 4 10.17 -0.97 19.31
C TYR A 4 8.72 -0.55 19.53
N MET A 5 8.46 0.70 19.92
CA MET A 5 7.10 1.23 20.12
C MET A 5 6.22 1.15 18.86
N MET A 6 6.80 1.41 17.68
CA MET A 6 6.08 1.28 16.41
C MET A 6 5.85 -0.19 16.01
N CYS A 7 6.79 -1.07 16.33
CA CYS A 7 6.73 -2.49 16.01
C CYS A 7 5.80 -3.29 16.95
N SER A 8 5.69 -2.91 18.21
CA SER A 8 4.84 -3.59 19.20
C SER A 8 3.37 -3.16 19.14
N SER A 9 3.08 -1.93 18.66
CA SER A 9 1.69 -1.48 18.52
C SER A 9 1.01 -2.04 17.25
N LYS A 10 0.15 -3.05 17.43
CA LYS A 10 -0.66 -3.63 16.34
C LYS A 10 -1.61 -2.65 15.65
N LYS A 11 -2.03 -1.57 16.31
CA LYS A 11 -2.88 -0.51 15.71
C LYS A 11 -2.11 0.76 15.34
N GLY A 12 -0.80 0.78 15.60
CA GLY A 12 0.07 1.91 15.34
C GLY A 12 0.16 2.82 16.55
N VAL A 13 1.12 3.73 16.55
CA VAL A 13 1.36 4.67 17.63
C VAL A 13 1.41 6.09 17.07
N SER A 14 0.84 7.05 17.79
CA SER A 14 0.84 8.45 17.36
C SER A 14 2.23 9.05 17.54
N ALA A 15 2.58 10.00 16.68
CA ALA A 15 3.85 10.73 16.82
C ALA A 15 3.91 11.48 18.16
N SER A 16 2.79 12.03 18.64
CA SER A 16 2.72 12.68 19.96
C SER A 16 2.93 11.73 21.13
N GLN A 17 2.53 10.45 21.01
CA GLN A 17 2.84 9.46 22.04
C GLN A 17 4.33 9.17 22.09
N ILE A 18 4.97 8.97 20.93
CA ILE A 18 6.42 8.78 20.85
C ILE A 18 7.15 10.02 21.35
N GLU A 19 6.64 11.22 21.05
CA GLU A 19 7.21 12.49 21.47
C GLU A 19 7.32 12.56 22.99
N ARG A 20 6.20 12.30 23.69
CA ARG A 20 6.16 12.24 25.15
C ARG A 20 7.10 11.20 25.73
N SER A 21 7.19 10.02 25.10
CA SER A 21 8.04 8.94 25.58
C SER A 21 9.54 9.18 25.36
N LEU A 22 9.94 9.98 24.36
CA LEU A 22 11.34 10.23 24.03
C LEU A 22 11.86 11.60 24.47
N GLY A 23 10.97 12.54 24.86
CA GLY A 23 11.35 13.90 25.21
C GLY A 23 11.89 14.72 24.03
N LEU A 24 11.58 14.33 22.79
CA LEU A 24 11.98 15.04 21.57
C LEU A 24 10.91 16.04 21.14
N SER A 25 11.25 17.00 20.26
CA SER A 25 10.23 17.85 19.64
C SER A 25 9.33 17.06 18.68
N TYR A 26 8.05 17.42 18.57
CA TYR A 26 7.10 16.81 17.65
C TYR A 26 7.64 16.68 16.22
N LYS A 27 8.27 17.74 15.69
CA LYS A 27 8.85 17.75 14.34
C LYS A 27 9.91 16.65 14.17
N SER A 28 10.80 16.51 15.15
CA SER A 28 11.86 15.50 15.14
C SER A 28 11.27 14.09 15.26
N THR A 29 10.31 13.90 16.17
CA THR A 29 9.62 12.63 16.36
C THR A 29 8.84 12.21 15.12
N TRP A 30 8.11 13.12 14.50
CA TRP A 30 7.36 12.87 13.28
C TRP A 30 8.29 12.45 12.12
N PHE A 31 9.43 13.13 11.97
CA PHE A 31 10.45 12.75 11.00
C PHE A 31 11.08 11.38 11.32
N LEU A 32 11.37 11.10 12.60
CA LEU A 32 11.85 9.80 13.06
C LEU A 32 10.86 8.68 12.71
N CYS A 33 9.56 8.86 12.98
CA CYS A 33 8.54 7.89 12.60
C CYS A 33 8.57 7.59 11.11
N HIS A 34 8.69 8.62 10.25
CA HIS A 34 8.82 8.40 8.80
C HIS A 34 10.07 7.64 8.39
N ARG A 35 11.20 7.83 9.09
CA ARG A 35 12.41 7.03 8.87
C ARG A 35 12.20 5.57 9.23
N VAL A 36 11.51 5.29 10.34
CA VAL A 36 11.17 3.92 10.74
C VAL A 36 10.24 3.27 9.70
N ARG A 37 9.21 3.99 9.22
CA ARG A 37 8.35 3.52 8.12
C ARG A 37 9.14 3.22 6.85
N GLN A 38 10.14 4.05 6.53
CA GLN A 38 11.02 3.81 5.39
C GLN A 38 11.85 2.53 5.61
N ALA A 39 12.36 2.29 6.82
CA ALA A 39 13.07 1.06 7.17
C ALA A 39 12.21 -0.20 6.99
N MET A 40 10.92 -0.11 7.32
CA MET A 40 9.93 -1.19 7.17
C MET A 40 9.59 -1.56 5.72
N THR A 41 10.07 -0.80 4.72
CA THR A 41 9.85 -1.12 3.30
C THR A 41 10.56 -2.44 2.92
N LYS A 42 9.86 -3.41 2.33
CA LYS A 42 10.48 -4.60 1.70
C LYS A 42 10.71 -4.32 0.21
N GLU A 43 11.93 -3.91 -0.15
CA GLU A 43 12.34 -3.74 -1.56
C GLU A 43 13.83 -4.12 -1.70
N PRO A 44 14.23 -4.89 -2.75
CA PRO A 44 13.36 -5.50 -3.76
C PRO A 44 12.51 -6.64 -3.20
N LEU A 45 11.35 -6.88 -3.80
CA LEU A 45 10.50 -8.03 -3.49
C LEU A 45 11.16 -9.31 -4.04
N LEU A 46 11.25 -10.35 -3.19
CA LEU A 46 12.01 -11.58 -3.51
C LEU A 46 11.30 -12.50 -4.51
N SER A 47 9.97 -12.53 -4.48
CA SER A 47 9.13 -13.39 -5.32
C SER A 47 7.82 -12.68 -5.65
N LYS A 48 7.00 -13.27 -6.52
CA LYS A 48 5.61 -12.85 -6.70
C LYS A 48 4.70 -13.62 -5.73
N LEU A 49 3.57 -13.03 -5.37
CA LEU A 49 2.54 -13.67 -4.57
C LEU A 49 1.90 -14.83 -5.36
N GLY A 50 1.58 -15.91 -4.65
CA GLY A 50 0.91 -17.09 -5.23
C GLY A 50 1.82 -17.97 -6.07
N THR A 51 3.15 -17.79 -5.95
CA THR A 51 4.14 -18.63 -6.65
C THR A 51 3.92 -20.10 -6.29
N GLY A 52 3.70 -20.95 -7.29
CA GLY A 52 3.43 -22.37 -7.07
C GLY A 52 1.95 -22.71 -6.85
N GLY A 53 1.03 -21.87 -7.31
CA GLY A 53 -0.41 -22.14 -7.25
C GLY A 53 -1.10 -21.63 -5.98
N GLY A 54 -0.54 -20.61 -5.32
CA GLY A 54 -1.17 -20.00 -4.15
C GLY A 54 -2.42 -19.18 -4.51
N ILE A 55 -3.34 -19.04 -3.56
CA ILE A 55 -4.55 -18.22 -3.70
C ILE A 55 -4.23 -16.78 -3.30
N VAL A 56 -4.52 -15.82 -4.19
CA VAL A 56 -4.29 -14.39 -3.97
C VAL A 56 -5.62 -13.63 -4.01
N GLU A 57 -5.98 -13.02 -2.90
CA GLU A 57 -7.11 -12.08 -2.80
C GLU A 57 -6.68 -10.70 -3.30
N VAL A 58 -7.51 -10.08 -4.14
CA VAL A 58 -7.29 -8.74 -4.70
C VAL A 58 -8.53 -7.90 -4.43
N ASP A 59 -8.33 -6.76 -3.77
CA ASP A 59 -9.41 -5.85 -3.42
C ASP A 59 -8.89 -4.40 -3.31
N GLU A 60 -9.81 -3.44 -3.35
CA GLU A 60 -9.51 -2.03 -3.21
C GLU A 60 -10.42 -1.31 -2.21
N THR A 61 -9.87 -0.27 -1.61
CA THR A 61 -10.63 0.65 -0.75
C THR A 61 -10.23 2.08 -1.03
N TYR A 62 -11.06 3.03 -0.59
CA TYR A 62 -10.73 4.44 -0.58
C TYR A 62 -10.36 4.91 0.84
N ILE A 63 -9.20 5.56 0.98
CA ILE A 63 -8.73 6.16 2.23
C ILE A 63 -8.78 7.68 2.14
N GLY A 64 -9.43 8.34 3.09
CA GLY A 64 -9.52 9.80 3.16
C GLY A 64 -10.69 10.26 4.05
N GLY A 65 -10.72 11.56 4.36
CA GLY A 65 -11.75 12.15 5.21
C GLY A 65 -13.16 11.98 4.62
N ASN A 66 -14.15 11.77 5.50
CA ASN A 66 -15.55 11.76 5.12
C ASN A 66 -15.97 13.18 4.69
N PRO A 67 -16.44 13.39 3.45
CA PRO A 67 -16.89 14.71 2.98
C PRO A 67 -17.95 15.36 3.87
N ALA A 68 -18.79 14.56 4.54
CA ALA A 68 -19.81 15.05 5.46
C ALA A 68 -19.24 15.81 6.67
N ASN A 69 -18.00 15.54 7.07
CA ASN A 69 -17.35 16.18 8.23
C ASN A 69 -16.67 17.51 7.87
N ASN A 70 -16.75 17.95 6.61
CA ASN A 70 -16.11 19.19 6.16
C ASN A 70 -17.08 20.38 6.26
N LEU A 71 -17.26 20.89 7.48
CA LEU A 71 -18.15 22.01 7.82
C LEU A 71 -17.92 23.29 6.99
N ARG A 72 -16.71 23.47 6.43
CA ARG A 72 -16.31 24.67 5.67
C ARG A 72 -16.63 24.64 4.18
N LYS A 73 -17.04 23.50 3.60
CA LYS A 73 -17.09 23.36 2.13
C LYS A 73 -18.31 22.56 1.64
N LYS A 74 -19.49 23.19 1.63
CA LYS A 74 -20.68 22.72 0.88
C LYS A 74 -20.52 22.74 -0.67
N ARG A 75 -19.31 22.92 -1.24
CA ARG A 75 -19.11 23.28 -2.67
C ARG A 75 -17.92 22.64 -3.42
N VAL A 76 -17.32 21.53 -2.97
CA VAL A 76 -16.22 20.89 -3.72
C VAL A 76 -16.55 19.44 -4.05
N LYS A 77 -16.33 19.02 -5.31
CA LYS A 77 -16.63 17.68 -5.89
C LYS A 77 -16.03 16.50 -5.10
N PHE A 78 -16.72 16.14 -4.01
CA PHE A 78 -17.19 14.86 -3.47
C PHE A 78 -16.35 13.57 -3.45
N GLN A 79 -15.33 13.37 -4.29
CA GLN A 79 -14.50 12.15 -4.29
C GLN A 79 -13.00 12.39 -4.50
N ARG A 80 -12.59 13.60 -4.89
CA ARG A 80 -11.21 13.91 -5.34
C ARG A 80 -10.13 13.83 -4.26
N ASP A 81 -10.51 13.76 -2.99
CA ASP A 81 -9.56 13.72 -1.86
C ASP A 81 -9.30 12.35 -1.26
N LYS A 82 -10.09 11.35 -1.64
CA LYS A 82 -9.79 9.97 -1.25
C LYS A 82 -8.72 9.40 -2.15
N ILE A 83 -7.85 8.59 -1.55
CA ILE A 83 -6.80 7.86 -2.25
C ILE A 83 -7.29 6.43 -2.41
N PRO A 84 -7.42 5.91 -3.64
CA PRO A 84 -7.67 4.49 -3.83
C PRO A 84 -6.43 3.70 -3.40
N VAL A 85 -6.65 2.61 -2.69
CA VAL A 85 -5.61 1.73 -2.15
C VAL A 85 -5.99 0.30 -2.52
N MET A 86 -5.06 -0.44 -3.09
CA MET A 86 -5.23 -1.84 -3.46
C MET A 86 -4.43 -2.72 -2.52
N ALA A 87 -5.03 -3.80 -2.03
CA ALA A 87 -4.36 -4.87 -1.31
C ALA A 87 -4.32 -6.14 -2.16
N LEU A 88 -3.18 -6.83 -2.12
CA LEU A 88 -2.96 -8.15 -2.68
C LEU A 88 -2.55 -9.06 -1.53
N ILE A 89 -3.31 -10.12 -1.25
CA ILE A 89 -3.07 -10.98 -0.09
C ILE A 89 -2.98 -12.43 -0.51
N GLU A 90 -1.81 -13.03 -0.37
CA GLU A 90 -1.66 -14.47 -0.50
C GLU A 90 -2.16 -15.16 0.78
N ARG A 91 -3.07 -16.13 0.63
CA ARG A 91 -3.58 -16.88 1.77
C ARG A 91 -2.48 -17.77 2.35
N GLY A 92 -2.25 -17.63 3.66
CA GLY A 92 -1.12 -18.28 4.33
C GLY A 92 0.24 -17.64 4.02
N GLY A 93 0.28 -16.58 3.21
CA GLY A 93 1.50 -15.90 2.80
C GLY A 93 1.54 -14.42 3.17
N GLU A 94 2.17 -13.64 2.28
CA GLU A 94 2.37 -12.21 2.45
C GLU A 94 1.20 -11.39 1.90
N MET A 95 1.04 -10.19 2.45
CA MET A 95 0.22 -9.11 1.92
C MET A 95 1.11 -8.01 1.32
N ARG A 96 0.62 -7.38 0.25
CA ARG A 96 1.16 -6.16 -0.33
C ARG A 96 0.07 -5.12 -0.48
N ILE A 97 0.36 -3.85 -0.19
CA ILE A 97 -0.64 -2.79 -0.25
C ILE A 97 -0.10 -1.49 -0.85
N PHE A 98 -0.82 -0.94 -1.83
CA PHE A 98 -0.34 0.15 -2.67
C PHE A 98 -1.36 1.29 -2.76
N PRO A 99 -0.93 2.56 -2.68
CA PRO A 99 -1.77 3.66 -3.11
C PRO A 99 -1.80 3.67 -4.65
N MET A 100 -2.98 3.91 -5.22
CA MET A 100 -3.19 3.99 -6.66
C MET A 100 -3.52 5.43 -7.09
N PRO A 101 -3.16 5.84 -8.32
CA PRO A 101 -3.60 7.12 -8.87
C PRO A 101 -5.10 7.12 -9.24
N ASP A 102 -5.64 5.98 -9.64
CA ASP A 102 -7.04 5.76 -9.98
C ASP A 102 -7.41 4.26 -9.87
N THR A 103 -8.70 3.94 -9.93
CA THR A 103 -9.23 2.56 -9.97
C THR A 103 -9.54 2.10 -11.40
N LYS A 104 -8.82 2.62 -12.40
CA LYS A 104 -9.01 2.15 -13.77
C LYS A 104 -8.47 0.74 -13.91
N PHE A 105 -9.14 -0.04 -14.75
CA PHE A 105 -8.75 -1.42 -15.06
C PHE A 105 -7.27 -1.55 -15.45
N THR A 106 -6.73 -0.62 -16.25
CA THR A 106 -5.33 -0.64 -16.69
C THR A 106 -4.34 -0.49 -15.52
N THR A 107 -4.61 0.43 -14.59
CA THR A 107 -3.81 0.66 -13.38
C THR A 107 -3.81 -0.58 -12.50
N MET A 108 -5.01 -1.08 -12.18
CA MET A 108 -5.22 -2.24 -11.31
C MET A 108 -4.56 -3.49 -11.89
N ARG A 109 -4.83 -3.80 -13.17
CA ARG A 109 -4.20 -4.91 -13.89
C ARG A 109 -2.67 -4.84 -13.86
N THR A 110 -2.09 -3.64 -14.04
CA THR A 110 -0.63 -3.47 -14.04
C THR A 110 -0.05 -3.82 -12.68
N ILE A 111 -0.67 -3.37 -11.59
CA ILE A 111 -0.22 -3.66 -10.22
C ILE A 111 -0.30 -5.15 -9.92
N VAL A 112 -1.42 -5.80 -10.27
CA VAL A 112 -1.60 -7.25 -10.07
C VAL A 112 -0.53 -8.04 -10.83
N ARG A 113 -0.32 -7.77 -12.12
CA ARG A 113 0.68 -8.52 -12.94
C ARG A 113 2.13 -8.35 -12.50
N LEU A 114 2.47 -7.21 -11.89
CA LEU A 114 3.81 -6.98 -11.36
C LEU A 114 4.06 -7.74 -10.05
N ASN A 115 3.00 -8.10 -9.32
CA ASN A 115 3.11 -8.65 -7.97
C ASN A 115 2.63 -10.09 -7.83
N VAL A 116 1.78 -10.57 -8.72
CA VAL A 116 1.15 -11.90 -8.66
C VAL A 116 1.74 -12.78 -9.76
N ASP A 117 2.00 -14.03 -9.41
CA ASP A 117 2.52 -15.04 -10.33
C ASP A 117 1.42 -15.56 -11.25
N ASP A 118 1.78 -15.90 -12.49
CA ASP A 118 0.83 -16.36 -13.50
C ASP A 118 0.26 -17.76 -13.12
N THR A 119 0.92 -18.50 -12.23
CA THR A 119 0.39 -19.76 -11.67
C THR A 119 -0.63 -19.56 -10.55
N ALA A 120 -0.82 -18.34 -10.04
CA ALA A 120 -1.70 -18.09 -8.90
C ALA A 120 -3.19 -18.23 -9.25
N HIS A 121 -3.99 -18.54 -8.24
CA HIS A 121 -5.45 -18.48 -8.30
C HIS A 121 -5.94 -17.16 -7.71
N ILE A 122 -6.56 -16.29 -8.52
CA ILE A 122 -7.00 -14.96 -8.07
C ILE A 122 -8.45 -15.00 -7.60
N VAL A 123 -8.72 -14.35 -6.46
CA VAL A 123 -10.07 -14.08 -5.96
C VAL A 123 -10.27 -12.57 -5.83
N THR A 124 -11.29 -12.00 -6.49
CA THR A 124 -11.64 -10.58 -6.40
C THR A 124 -13.03 -10.36 -5.82
N ASP A 125 -13.36 -9.12 -5.50
CA ASP A 125 -14.76 -8.72 -5.34
C ASP A 125 -15.51 -8.71 -6.69
N GLY A 126 -16.80 -8.40 -6.65
CA GLY A 126 -17.67 -8.35 -7.82
C GLY A 126 -17.48 -7.12 -8.71
N HIS A 127 -16.45 -6.28 -8.49
CA HIS A 127 -16.28 -5.02 -9.22
C HIS A 127 -16.17 -5.27 -10.73
N PRO A 128 -16.92 -4.55 -11.59
CA PRO A 128 -16.98 -4.83 -13.02
C PRO A 128 -15.63 -4.81 -13.75
N ALA A 129 -14.65 -4.08 -13.20
CA ALA A 129 -13.31 -4.03 -13.76
C ALA A 129 -12.63 -5.41 -13.72
N TYR A 130 -12.83 -6.22 -12.67
CA TYR A 130 -12.20 -7.53 -12.56
C TYR A 130 -12.81 -8.55 -13.52
N ARG A 131 -14.12 -8.46 -13.81
CA ARG A 131 -14.82 -9.40 -14.72
C ARG A 131 -14.23 -9.47 -16.13
N LYS A 132 -13.52 -8.43 -16.55
CA LYS A 132 -12.88 -8.36 -17.88
C LYS A 132 -11.38 -8.65 -17.83
N MET A 133 -10.87 -9.21 -16.74
CA MET A 133 -9.47 -9.55 -16.63
C MET A 133 -9.14 -10.67 -17.63
N PRO A 134 -8.18 -10.46 -18.54
CA PRO A 134 -7.73 -11.52 -19.44
C PRO A 134 -7.14 -12.69 -18.65
N PRO A 135 -7.13 -13.91 -19.21
CA PRO A 135 -6.71 -15.13 -18.53
C PRO A 135 -5.18 -15.20 -18.41
N TYR A 136 -4.60 -14.34 -17.57
CA TYR A 136 -3.16 -14.34 -17.25
C TYR A 136 -2.79 -15.32 -16.14
N PHE A 137 -3.78 -15.75 -15.36
CA PHE A 137 -3.60 -16.50 -14.13
C PHE A 137 -4.24 -17.89 -14.26
N ALA A 138 -3.84 -18.83 -13.41
CA ALA A 138 -4.36 -20.19 -13.43
C ALA A 138 -5.88 -20.24 -13.28
N SER A 139 -6.45 -19.37 -12.43
CA SER A 139 -7.89 -19.09 -12.42
C SER A 139 -8.19 -17.69 -11.89
N HIS A 140 -9.39 -17.19 -12.18
CA HIS A 140 -9.94 -15.96 -11.60
C HIS A 140 -11.39 -16.17 -11.20
N GLU A 141 -11.64 -16.09 -9.89
CA GLU A 141 -12.97 -16.17 -9.29
C GLU A 141 -13.34 -14.82 -8.66
N TRP A 142 -14.64 -14.55 -8.51
CA TRP A 142 -15.11 -13.32 -7.85
C TRP A 142 -16.29 -13.55 -6.91
N VAL A 143 -16.38 -12.70 -5.88
CA VAL A 143 -17.44 -12.77 -4.87
C VAL A 143 -18.55 -11.77 -5.19
N ASP A 144 -19.79 -12.26 -5.32
CA ASP A 144 -20.98 -11.42 -5.44
C ASP A 144 -21.56 -11.08 -4.06
N HIS A 145 -21.14 -9.94 -3.51
CA HIS A 145 -21.59 -9.45 -2.21
C HIS A 145 -23.10 -9.12 -2.15
N SER A 146 -23.76 -8.96 -3.31
CA SER A 146 -25.20 -8.65 -3.36
C SER A 146 -26.08 -9.88 -3.12
N ARG A 147 -25.54 -11.09 -3.32
CA ARG A 147 -26.30 -12.34 -3.28
C ARG A 147 -26.26 -13.08 -1.94
N ARG A 148 -25.64 -12.53 -0.89
CA ARG A 148 -25.37 -13.24 0.38
C ARG A 148 -24.80 -14.65 0.13
N GLU A 149 -24.05 -14.85 -0.96
CA GLU A 149 -23.30 -16.10 -1.18
C GLU A 149 -22.12 -16.11 -0.22
N MET A 150 -22.42 -16.31 1.07
CA MET A 150 -21.43 -16.70 2.04
C MET A 150 -21.04 -18.14 1.69
N VAL A 151 -19.84 -18.24 1.12
CA VAL A 151 -19.03 -19.46 1.01
C VAL A 151 -19.38 -20.39 -0.17
N ARG A 152 -18.96 -20.00 -1.39
CA ARG A 152 -18.55 -21.00 -2.40
C ARG A 152 -17.19 -21.59 -1.99
N GLY A 153 -17.17 -22.33 -0.89
CA GLY A 153 -15.96 -22.92 -0.30
C GLY A 153 -14.83 -21.89 -0.10
N ILE A 154 -13.78 -22.03 -0.90
CA ILE A 154 -12.57 -21.20 -0.83
C ILE A 154 -12.71 -19.81 -1.49
N ILE A 155 -13.84 -19.44 -2.10
CA ILE A 155 -13.98 -18.16 -2.83
C ILE A 155 -14.51 -17.08 -1.87
N HIS A 156 -13.62 -16.24 -1.32
CA HIS A 156 -13.94 -15.10 -0.46
C HIS A 156 -12.80 -14.07 -0.45
N THR A 157 -13.07 -12.83 0.00
CA THR A 157 -12.09 -11.73 0.15
C THR A 157 -11.90 -11.29 1.62
N ASN A 158 -12.21 -12.18 2.56
CA ASN A 158 -12.24 -11.87 4.00
C ASN A 158 -10.91 -11.34 4.56
N PHE A 159 -9.77 -11.77 4.02
CA PHE A 159 -8.47 -11.26 4.50
C PHE A 159 -8.26 -9.82 4.03
N ALA A 160 -8.68 -9.49 2.81
CA ALA A 160 -8.62 -8.13 2.30
C ALA A 160 -9.54 -7.18 3.09
N ASP A 161 -10.77 -7.59 3.37
CA ASP A 161 -11.71 -6.85 4.23
C ASP A 161 -11.15 -6.59 5.63
N SER A 162 -10.55 -7.63 6.22
CA SER A 162 -9.90 -7.54 7.53
C SER A 162 -8.70 -6.59 7.50
N CYS A 163 -7.88 -6.67 6.44
CA CYS A 163 -6.74 -5.78 6.22
C CYS A 163 -7.18 -4.32 6.17
N PHE A 164 -8.19 -3.98 5.37
CA PHE A 164 -8.70 -2.62 5.27
C PHE A 164 -9.38 -2.14 6.54
N SER A 165 -10.08 -3.03 7.25
CA SER A 165 -10.68 -2.71 8.54
C SER A 165 -9.62 -2.33 9.58
N LEU A 166 -8.49 -3.04 9.63
CA LEU A 166 -7.38 -2.69 10.51
C LEU A 166 -6.70 -1.38 10.10
N LEU A 167 -6.47 -1.17 8.80
CA LEU A 167 -5.88 0.06 8.28
C LEU A 167 -6.73 1.29 8.65
N LYS A 168 -8.05 1.23 8.40
CA LYS A 168 -8.99 2.32 8.71
C LYS A 168 -9.01 2.64 10.20
N ARG A 169 -8.98 1.62 11.07
CA ARG A 169 -8.91 1.81 12.53
C ARG A 169 -7.59 2.43 12.98
N ALA A 170 -6.45 2.02 12.40
CA ALA A 170 -5.15 2.62 12.69
C ALA A 170 -5.12 4.12 12.30
N ILE A 171 -5.67 4.45 11.12
CA ILE A 171 -5.78 5.84 10.68
C ILE A 171 -6.70 6.64 11.61
N LEU A 172 -7.88 6.11 11.94
CA LEU A 172 -8.84 6.82 12.80
C LEU A 172 -8.33 7.03 14.23
N GLY A 173 -7.65 6.02 14.79
CA GLY A 173 -7.27 5.99 16.21
C GLY A 173 -5.88 6.50 16.54
N ALA A 174 -4.87 6.17 15.73
CA ALA A 174 -3.46 6.49 16.06
C ALA A 174 -2.90 7.65 15.22
N HIS A 175 -3.29 7.76 13.96
CA HIS A 175 -2.69 8.74 13.05
C HIS A 175 -3.55 10.00 12.88
N HIS A 176 -4.88 9.87 12.96
CA HIS A 176 -5.95 10.85 12.72
C HIS A 176 -5.95 11.51 11.33
N HIS A 177 -4.77 11.81 10.77
CA HIS A 177 -4.60 12.40 9.46
C HIS A 177 -3.39 11.80 8.74
N VAL A 178 -3.61 11.36 7.50
CA VAL A 178 -2.56 10.89 6.60
C VAL A 178 -2.64 11.68 5.30
N SER A 179 -1.60 12.45 4.99
CA SER A 179 -1.53 13.23 3.75
C SER A 179 -1.28 12.32 2.54
N LYS A 180 -1.72 12.76 1.35
CA LYS A 180 -1.51 12.01 0.10
C LYS A 180 -0.03 11.71 -0.16
N GLN A 181 0.84 12.66 0.14
CA GLN A 181 2.30 12.56 -0.04
C GLN A 181 2.97 11.51 0.86
N HIS A 182 2.33 11.11 1.96
CA HIS A 182 2.89 10.16 2.91
C HIS A 182 2.15 8.84 2.97
N MET A 183 1.04 8.68 2.24
CA MET A 183 0.19 7.49 2.26
C MET A 183 1.01 6.20 2.07
N SER A 184 1.93 6.18 1.10
CA SER A 184 2.80 5.02 0.84
C SER A 184 3.60 4.56 2.07
N ARG A 185 4.06 5.49 2.92
CA ARG A 185 4.83 5.15 4.12
C ARG A 185 3.96 4.52 5.21
N TYR A 186 2.74 5.03 5.38
CA TYR A 186 1.78 4.43 6.32
C TYR A 186 1.31 3.05 5.85
N LEU A 187 1.11 2.89 4.54
CA LEU A 187 0.80 1.58 3.96
C LEU A 187 1.93 0.58 4.15
N ARG A 188 3.20 0.99 4.02
CA ARG A 188 4.37 0.14 4.33
C ARG A 188 4.45 -0.28 5.80
N GLU A 189 4.13 0.61 6.73
CA GLU A 189 4.02 0.25 8.16
C GLU A 189 2.91 -0.78 8.39
N HIS A 190 1.79 -0.63 7.70
CA HIS A 190 0.66 -1.57 7.78
C HIS A 190 1.02 -2.93 7.19
N GLU A 191 1.62 -2.94 6.01
CA GLU A 191 2.15 -4.14 5.33
C GLU A 191 3.13 -4.90 6.21
N PHE A 192 4.14 -4.20 6.73
CA PHE A 192 5.17 -4.78 7.59
C PHE A 192 4.57 -5.46 8.83
N ARG A 193 3.63 -4.79 9.52
CA ARG A 193 3.00 -5.35 10.71
C ARG A 193 2.10 -6.53 10.40
N TRP A 194 1.38 -6.50 9.28
CA TRP A 194 0.57 -7.64 8.84
C TRP A 194 1.43 -8.86 8.52
N ASN A 195 2.51 -8.67 7.76
CA ASN A 195 3.39 -9.77 7.34
C ASN A 195 4.17 -10.37 8.51
N MET A 196 4.47 -9.57 9.53
CA MET A 196 5.18 -10.01 10.72
C MET A 196 4.22 -10.34 11.88
N ARG A 197 2.91 -10.50 11.68
CA ARG A 197 1.89 -10.57 12.77
C ARG A 197 2.02 -11.78 13.70
N HIS A 198 2.72 -12.83 13.26
CA HIS A 198 2.98 -14.05 14.02
C HIS A 198 4.29 -14.00 14.80
N GLU A 199 5.15 -13.02 14.50
CA GLU A 199 6.43 -12.81 15.17
C GLU A 199 6.24 -12.12 16.53
N THR A 200 7.24 -12.24 17.41
CA THR A 200 7.33 -11.46 18.64
C THR A 200 7.62 -9.99 18.37
N ASP A 201 7.37 -9.12 19.36
CA ASP A 201 7.70 -7.69 19.26
C ASP A 201 9.21 -7.46 19.06
N GLY A 202 10.04 -8.31 19.68
CA GLY A 202 11.50 -8.29 19.52
C GLY A 202 11.94 -8.61 18.09
N GLU A 203 11.44 -9.71 17.52
CA GLU A 203 11.75 -10.13 16.15
C GLU A 203 11.31 -9.09 15.12
N ARG A 204 10.10 -8.54 15.26
CA ARG A 204 9.64 -7.40 14.45
C ARG A 204 10.59 -6.21 14.54
N THR A 205 11.03 -5.87 15.74
CA THR A 205 11.92 -4.74 15.97
C THR A 205 13.28 -4.97 15.29
N VAL A 206 13.86 -6.16 15.43
CA VAL A 206 15.12 -6.53 14.78
C VAL A 206 14.98 -6.49 13.26
N ALA A 207 13.88 -7.01 12.71
CA ALA A 207 13.62 -6.96 11.28
C ALA A 207 13.51 -5.52 10.75
N ALA A 208 12.83 -4.62 11.47
CA ALA A 208 12.75 -3.21 11.10
C ALA A 208 14.13 -2.53 11.14
N ILE A 209 14.97 -2.85 12.15
CA ILE A 209 16.35 -2.34 12.24
C ILE A 209 17.19 -2.82 11.06
N ARG A 210 17.14 -4.13 10.73
CA ARG A 210 17.84 -4.69 9.57
C ARG A 210 17.39 -4.00 8.27
N GLY A 211 16.09 -3.75 8.15
CA GLY A 211 15.50 -3.03 7.02
C GLY A 211 15.96 -1.57 6.88
N ALA A 212 16.53 -0.97 7.93
CA ALA A 212 17.05 0.41 7.86
C ALA A 212 18.38 0.51 7.11
N LYS A 213 19.15 -0.59 7.01
CA LYS A 213 20.48 -0.60 6.38
C LYS A 213 20.38 -0.11 4.93
N GLY A 214 21.22 0.87 4.57
CA GLY A 214 21.26 1.44 3.22
C GLY A 214 20.08 2.34 2.84
N LYS A 215 19.06 2.49 3.70
CA LYS A 215 17.91 3.36 3.43
C LYS A 215 18.08 4.72 4.10
N ARG A 216 18.04 5.78 3.30
CA ARG A 216 18.06 7.16 3.79
C ARG A 216 16.79 7.88 3.37
N LEU A 217 16.11 8.46 4.35
CA LEU A 217 15.06 9.44 4.08
C LEU A 217 15.66 10.83 4.16
N GLN A 218 15.71 11.54 3.03
CA GLN A 218 16.18 12.93 3.01
C GLN A 218 15.06 13.86 3.50
N HIS A 219 15.44 14.89 4.26
CA HIS A 219 14.50 15.91 4.71
C HIS A 219 14.14 16.79 3.52
N VAL A 220 12.97 16.55 2.94
CA VAL A 220 12.43 17.44 1.91
C VAL A 220 11.83 18.62 2.66
N ILE A 221 12.46 19.79 2.57
CA ILE A 221 11.83 21.03 3.00
C ILE A 221 10.67 21.25 2.04
N PHE A 222 9.44 20.98 2.49
CA PHE A 222 8.27 21.37 1.72
C PHE A 222 8.23 22.89 1.69
N PRO A 223 8.20 23.53 0.51
CA PRO A 223 8.01 24.97 0.46
C PRO A 223 6.69 25.32 1.15
N SER A 224 6.72 26.35 2.00
CA SER A 224 5.50 26.99 2.50
C SER A 224 4.58 27.35 1.32
N PRO A 225 3.25 27.34 1.50
CA PRO A 225 2.30 27.71 0.46
C PRO A 225 2.56 29.17 0.04
N GLY A 226 3.35 29.35 -1.01
CA GLY A 226 3.88 30.64 -1.45
C GLY A 226 5.11 30.53 -2.36
N ASN A 227 5.91 29.46 -2.26
CA ASN A 227 7.13 29.32 -3.05
C ASN A 227 6.97 28.29 -4.18
N LYS A 228 6.72 28.77 -5.42
CA LYS A 228 6.41 27.95 -6.62
C LYS A 228 7.62 27.23 -7.24
N GLY A 229 8.80 27.23 -6.59
CA GLY A 229 10.06 26.81 -7.20
C GLY A 229 10.63 25.45 -6.80
N ALA A 230 10.14 24.76 -5.77
CA ALA A 230 10.80 23.53 -5.30
C ALA A 230 10.19 22.26 -5.93
N LEU A 231 10.96 21.59 -6.78
CA LEU A 231 10.65 20.28 -7.35
C LEU A 231 10.48 19.23 -6.23
N LEU A 232 9.33 18.55 -6.22
CA LEU A 232 9.11 17.39 -5.35
C LEU A 232 10.12 16.29 -5.72
N PRO A 233 10.76 15.63 -4.73
CA PRO A 233 11.60 14.48 -5.02
C PRO A 233 10.77 13.35 -5.65
N LYS A 234 11.37 12.71 -6.65
CA LYS A 234 10.78 11.67 -7.51
C LYS A 234 10.23 10.47 -6.71
N ASP A 235 10.64 10.30 -5.45
CA ASP A 235 10.28 9.18 -4.59
C ASP A 235 8.89 9.30 -3.95
N THR A 236 8.18 10.41 -4.18
CA THR A 236 6.84 10.66 -3.60
C THR A 236 5.71 10.06 -4.44
N LEU A 237 6.01 9.64 -5.68
CA LEU A 237 5.10 8.91 -6.54
C LEU A 237 5.77 7.58 -6.84
N TYR A 238 5.13 6.48 -6.46
CA TYR A 238 5.41 5.19 -7.07
C TYR A 238 5.25 5.36 -8.59
N THR A 239 6.36 5.57 -9.28
CA THR A 239 6.43 5.62 -10.73
C THR A 239 7.07 4.31 -11.15
N PRO A 240 6.33 3.39 -11.79
CA PRO A 240 6.87 2.11 -12.26
C PRO A 240 7.79 2.28 -13.49
N ARG A 241 8.59 3.36 -13.54
CA ARG A 241 9.45 3.70 -14.66
C ARG A 241 10.72 2.85 -14.74
N ARG A 242 11.06 2.09 -13.70
CA ARG A 242 12.31 1.33 -13.66
C ARG A 242 12.24 -0.10 -14.22
N TYR A 243 11.05 -0.58 -14.62
CA TYR A 243 10.87 -1.91 -15.21
C TYR A 243 10.48 -1.92 -16.70
N LEU A 244 10.45 -0.77 -17.39
CA LEU A 244 10.10 -0.67 -18.82
C LEU A 244 11.30 -0.37 -19.74
N ARG A 245 12.53 -0.67 -19.32
CA ARG A 245 13.71 -0.66 -20.20
C ARG A 245 14.37 -2.04 -20.21
N GLY A 246 13.72 -2.97 -20.88
CA GLY A 246 14.23 -4.29 -21.21
C GLY A 246 13.13 -5.03 -21.95
N SER A 247 13.40 -5.51 -23.17
CA SER A 247 12.44 -6.16 -24.07
C SER A 247 11.42 -5.27 -24.78
N LEU A 248 11.90 -4.44 -25.72
CA LEU A 248 11.24 -4.20 -27.02
C LEU A 248 12.18 -3.39 -27.92
N ALA A 249 13.20 -4.06 -28.46
CA ALA A 249 14.03 -3.54 -29.53
C ALA A 249 14.37 -4.67 -30.51
N MET A 250 13.47 -4.91 -31.46
CA MET A 250 13.84 -5.33 -32.81
C MET A 250 12.61 -5.12 -33.71
N ARG A 251 12.63 -4.04 -34.50
CA ARG A 251 11.94 -3.98 -35.79
C ARG A 251 13.01 -3.65 -36.83
N PRO A 252 13.06 -4.38 -37.96
CA PRO A 252 14.09 -4.19 -38.97
C PRO A 252 13.87 -2.87 -39.73
N ARG A 253 14.97 -2.18 -40.04
CA ARG A 253 14.99 -1.01 -40.92
C ARG A 253 14.58 -1.42 -42.32
N ARG A 254 13.59 -0.73 -42.89
CA ARG A 254 13.41 -0.65 -44.34
C ARG A 254 14.63 0.08 -44.93
N ILE A 255 15.29 -0.55 -45.89
CA ILE A 255 16.16 0.14 -46.85
C ILE A 255 15.37 0.17 -48.15
N SER A 256 15.10 1.39 -48.63
CA SER A 256 14.59 1.65 -49.98
C SER A 256 15.74 1.63 -50.98
N LYS A 257 15.63 0.81 -52.01
CA LYS A 257 15.68 1.25 -53.41
C LYS A 257 14.67 0.41 -54.17
#